data_AF-A0A2E1RWR6-F1
#
_entry.id   AF-A0A2E1RWR6-F1
#
_cell.length_a   1.000
_cell.length_b   1.000
_cell.length_c   1.000
_cell.angle_alpha   90.00
_cell.angle_beta   90.00
_cell.angle_gamma   90.00
#
_symmetry.space_group_name_H-M   'P 1'
#
loop_
_entity.id
_entity.type
_entity.pdbx_description
1 polymer ?
#
loop_
_entity_poly.entity_id
_entity_poly.type
_entity_poly.pdbx_seq_one_letter_code
_entity_poly.pdbx_strand_id
1 'polypeptide(L)'
;ERGDAQTKSATALSPKTRKLLAYESRHSPEGLAQAGLRELMEETGLVVGQHLAQGSDMRLRGDFACLDFLSRAITPPRNTRRYDARFFALPIDAVTDRITAVEHHEFVALDYRPISELLEDKLMPPTRLALLQLADHLKGQLVPKMLKGPKNIFPIDL
;
A
#
# COMPACT_ATOMS: atom_id res chain seq x y z
N GLU A 1 10.21 -8.12 5.16
CA GLU A 1 11.24 -8.78 6.01
C GLU A 1 12.54 -7.96 6.02
N ARG A 2 13.59 -8.37 6.78
CA ARG A 2 14.87 -7.62 6.85
C ARG A 2 15.60 -7.48 5.50
N GLY A 3 15.20 -8.23 4.47
CA GLY A 3 15.76 -8.17 3.12
C GLY A 3 15.31 -6.94 2.29
N ASP A 4 14.14 -6.37 2.58
CA ASP A 4 13.57 -5.28 1.76
C ASP A 4 14.39 -3.98 1.86
N ALA A 5 15.12 -3.78 2.95
CA ALA A 5 15.90 -2.56 3.19
C ALA A 5 17.20 -2.48 2.36
N GLN A 6 17.61 -3.55 1.66
CA GLN A 6 18.91 -3.63 0.99
C GLN A 6 18.84 -3.39 -0.53
N THR A 7 17.69 -3.55 -1.17
CA THR A 7 17.56 -3.31 -2.61
C THR A 7 17.45 -1.81 -2.87
N LYS A 8 18.35 -1.25 -3.69
CA LYS A 8 18.25 0.15 -4.12
C LYS A 8 16.99 0.35 -4.95
N SER A 9 16.15 1.30 -4.58
CA SER A 9 14.95 1.66 -5.33
C SER A 9 15.27 2.28 -6.69
N ALA A 10 14.30 2.29 -7.60
CA ALA A 10 14.41 2.98 -8.90
C ALA A 10 14.43 4.50 -8.69
N THR A 11 13.55 4.98 -7.81
CA THR A 11 13.32 6.39 -7.51
C THR A 11 13.18 6.61 -6.00
N ALA A 12 13.16 7.87 -5.57
CA ALA A 12 12.93 8.24 -4.18
C ALA A 12 11.45 8.49 -3.90
N LEU A 13 11.02 8.26 -2.65
CA LEU A 13 9.72 8.71 -2.16
C LEU A 13 9.63 10.25 -2.22
N SER A 14 8.44 10.78 -2.49
CA SER A 14 8.19 12.20 -2.31
C SER A 14 8.46 12.62 -0.85
N PRO A 15 8.93 13.85 -0.58
CA PRO A 15 9.17 14.31 0.79
C PRO A 15 7.94 14.18 1.69
N LYS A 16 6.75 14.43 1.12
CA LYS A 16 5.46 14.28 1.82
C LYS A 16 5.19 12.83 2.21
N THR A 17 5.23 11.90 1.25
CA THR A 17 4.99 10.46 1.49
C THR A 17 6.01 9.91 2.49
N ARG A 18 7.28 10.29 2.35
CA ARG A 18 8.34 9.91 3.29
C ARG A 18 8.07 10.38 4.71
N LYS A 19 7.69 11.64 4.92
CA LYS A 19 7.36 12.22 6.24
C LYS A 19 6.19 11.46 6.88
N LEU A 20 5.16 11.17 6.10
CA LEU A 20 3.97 10.44 6.57
C LEU A 20 4.28 9.00 6.99
N LEU A 21 5.07 8.28 6.20
CA LEU A 21 5.45 6.90 6.51
C LEU A 21 6.37 6.79 7.73
N ALA A 22 7.17 7.83 7.99
CA ALA A 22 8.03 7.89 9.16
C ALA A 22 7.25 8.12 10.47
N TYR A 23 6.04 8.69 10.39
CA TYR A 23 5.25 9.06 11.57
C TYR A 23 4.86 7.83 12.41
N GLU A 24 5.29 7.82 13.67
CA GLU A 24 5.05 6.74 14.63
C GLU A 24 5.38 5.33 14.08
N SER A 25 6.41 5.22 13.24
CA SER A 25 6.83 3.97 12.61
C SER A 25 8.20 3.50 13.13
N ARG A 26 8.35 2.19 13.30
CA ARG A 26 9.64 1.54 13.59
C ARG A 26 10.37 1.07 12.33
N HIS A 27 9.68 1.10 11.19
CA HIS A 27 10.20 0.71 9.89
C HIS A 27 10.57 1.95 9.08
N SER A 28 11.62 1.86 8.26
CA SER A 28 11.97 2.93 7.35
C SER A 28 10.85 3.16 6.32
N PRO A 29 10.61 4.42 5.89
CA PRO A 29 9.68 4.72 4.81
C PRO A 29 9.93 3.89 3.55
N GLU A 30 11.19 3.77 3.15
CA GLU A 30 11.62 3.00 1.98
C GLU A 30 11.33 1.51 2.14
N GLY A 31 11.57 0.95 3.33
CA GLY A 31 11.27 -0.46 3.59
C GLY A 31 9.77 -0.76 3.52
N LEU A 32 8.93 0.17 3.98
CA LEU A 32 7.47 0.05 3.88
C LEU A 32 6.98 0.17 2.43
N ALA A 33 7.53 1.11 1.66
CA ALA A 33 7.20 1.28 0.24
C ALA A 33 7.64 0.05 -0.58
N GLN A 34 8.85 -0.45 -0.32
CA GLN A 34 9.39 -1.64 -0.98
C GLN A 34 8.55 -2.88 -0.67
N ALA A 35 8.17 -3.07 0.60
CA ALA A 35 7.31 -4.18 1.00
C ALA A 35 5.95 -4.13 0.29
N GLY A 36 5.31 -2.95 0.22
CA GLY A 36 4.02 -2.78 -0.45
C GLY A 36 4.07 -3.10 -1.95
N LEU A 37 5.11 -2.66 -2.67
CA LEU A 37 5.27 -2.98 -4.09
C LEU A 37 5.64 -4.45 -4.33
N ARG A 38 6.43 -5.05 -3.42
CA ARG A 38 6.76 -6.48 -3.49
C ARG A 38 5.50 -7.33 -3.29
N GLU A 39 4.68 -7.03 -2.29
CA GLU A 39 3.40 -7.72 -2.05
C GLU A 39 2.44 -7.57 -3.24
N LEU A 40 2.33 -6.37 -3.83
CA LEU A 40 1.56 -6.17 -5.06
C LEU A 40 2.01 -7.13 -6.18
N MET A 41 3.32 -7.23 -6.40
CA MET A 41 3.89 -8.12 -7.41
C MET A 41 3.68 -9.60 -7.08
N GLU A 42 3.89 -10.01 -5.84
CA GLU A 42 3.73 -11.41 -5.39
C GLU A 42 2.27 -11.87 -5.41
N GLU A 43 1.31 -10.99 -5.16
CA GLU A 43 -0.11 -11.38 -5.12
C GLU A 43 -0.80 -11.26 -6.48
N THR A 44 -0.44 -10.24 -7.28
CA THR A 44 -1.17 -9.90 -8.51
C THR A 44 -0.34 -10.05 -9.78
N GLY A 45 0.98 -10.20 -9.65
CA GLY A 45 1.94 -10.15 -10.75
C GLY A 45 2.23 -8.75 -11.27
N LEU A 46 1.55 -7.70 -10.79
CA LEU A 46 1.78 -6.33 -11.26
C LEU A 46 3.10 -5.78 -10.74
N VAL A 47 3.96 -5.34 -11.64
CA VAL A 47 5.27 -4.78 -11.33
C VAL A 47 5.21 -3.26 -11.41
N VAL A 48 5.74 -2.59 -10.40
CA VAL A 48 5.94 -1.13 -10.38
C VAL A 48 7.42 -0.87 -10.12
N GLY A 49 8.13 -0.46 -11.18
CA GLY A 49 9.59 -0.35 -11.19
C GLY A 49 10.22 -1.44 -12.05
N GLN A 50 11.24 -2.12 -11.53
CA GLN A 50 11.99 -3.12 -12.29
C GLN A 50 12.05 -4.45 -11.53
N HIS A 51 11.46 -5.50 -12.09
CA HIS A 51 11.68 -6.87 -11.63
C HIS A 51 13.11 -7.29 -11.99
N LEU A 52 13.89 -7.73 -11.00
CA LEU A 52 15.32 -8.02 -11.14
C LEU A 52 15.63 -9.52 -11.22
N ALA A 53 14.61 -10.36 -11.35
CA ALA A 53 14.78 -11.79 -11.17
C ALA A 53 15.55 -12.48 -12.29
N GLN A 54 16.27 -13.52 -11.88
CA GLN A 54 16.57 -14.68 -12.72
C GLN A 54 16.01 -15.91 -11.99
N GLY A 55 15.13 -16.68 -12.62
CA GLY A 55 14.49 -17.84 -12.00
C GLY A 55 13.33 -17.47 -11.06
N SER A 56 13.18 -18.18 -9.93
CA SER A 56 12.07 -18.03 -8.96
C SER A 56 12.25 -16.89 -7.95
N ASP A 57 13.16 -15.96 -8.22
CA ASP A 57 13.48 -14.85 -7.33
C ASP A 57 12.44 -13.72 -7.49
N MET A 58 11.95 -13.14 -6.39
CA MET A 58 10.97 -12.04 -6.41
C MET A 58 11.62 -10.69 -6.04
N ARG A 59 12.92 -10.53 -6.30
CA ARG A 59 13.59 -9.23 -6.13
C ARG A 59 13.01 -8.15 -7.04
N LEU A 60 12.55 -7.08 -6.41
CA LEU A 60 12.00 -5.89 -7.05
C LEU A 60 12.84 -4.66 -6.73
N ARG A 61 13.20 -3.88 -7.74
CA ARG A 61 13.66 -2.49 -7.59
C ARG A 61 12.46 -1.56 -7.81
N GLY A 62 11.81 -1.17 -6.71
CA GLY A 62 10.55 -0.43 -6.75
C GLY A 62 10.69 1.02 -7.23
N ASP A 63 9.71 1.49 -8.00
CA ASP A 63 9.51 2.92 -8.30
C ASP A 63 8.62 3.54 -7.21
N PHE A 64 9.20 4.38 -6.37
CA PHE A 64 8.52 4.99 -5.23
C PHE A 64 7.91 6.37 -5.55
N ALA A 65 8.26 6.96 -6.69
CA ALA A 65 7.82 8.31 -7.04
C ALA A 65 6.31 8.37 -7.30
N CYS A 66 5.71 7.25 -7.72
CA CYS A 66 4.28 7.12 -7.99
C CYS A 66 3.44 6.75 -6.75
N LEU A 67 4.07 6.55 -5.58
CA LEU A 67 3.37 6.11 -4.36
C LEU A 67 2.86 7.29 -3.54
N ASP A 68 1.55 7.33 -3.37
CA ASP A 68 0.88 8.15 -2.39
C ASP A 68 0.47 7.32 -1.18
N PHE A 69 0.86 7.77 0.00
CA PHE A 69 0.41 7.16 1.25
C PHE A 69 -1.01 7.66 1.57
N LEU A 70 -1.98 6.75 1.62
CA LEU A 70 -3.37 7.06 1.94
C LEU A 70 -3.60 7.06 3.46
N SER A 71 -3.25 5.95 4.11
CA SER A 71 -3.55 5.74 5.52
C SER A 71 -2.85 4.57 6.16
N ARG A 72 -2.98 4.52 7.49
CA ARG A 72 -2.54 3.42 8.32
C ARG A 72 -3.67 2.98 9.24
N ALA A 73 -3.96 1.70 9.25
CA ALA A 73 -4.94 1.08 10.13
C ALA A 73 -4.21 0.21 11.17
N ILE A 74 -4.37 0.58 12.44
CA ILE A 74 -3.78 -0.13 13.57
C ILE A 74 -4.90 -0.76 14.38
N THR A 75 -4.86 -2.09 14.57
CA THR A 75 -5.84 -2.78 15.40
C THR A 75 -5.68 -2.37 16.87
N PRO A 76 -6.78 -2.00 17.56
CA PRO A 76 -6.72 -1.65 18.97
C PRO A 76 -6.17 -2.78 19.87
N PRO A 77 -5.60 -2.44 21.05
CA PRO A 77 -4.87 -3.39 21.90
C PRO A 77 -5.65 -4.61 22.43
N ARG A 78 -6.98 -4.66 22.28
CA ARG A 78 -7.87 -5.70 22.83
C ARG A 78 -8.38 -6.74 21.82
N ASN A 79 -8.02 -6.61 20.55
CA ASN A 79 -8.35 -7.63 19.56
C ASN A 79 -7.25 -8.70 19.53
N THR A 80 -7.67 -9.97 19.46
CA THR A 80 -6.76 -11.14 19.39
C THR A 80 -5.90 -11.12 18.13
N ARG A 81 -6.40 -10.56 17.02
CA ARG A 81 -5.62 -10.31 15.80
C ARG A 81 -5.20 -8.85 15.73
N ARG A 82 -3.89 -8.59 15.62
CA ARG A 82 -3.33 -7.25 15.46
C ARG A 82 -2.90 -7.03 14.01
N TYR A 83 -3.41 -5.98 13.38
CA TYR A 83 -3.02 -5.53 12.05
C TYR A 83 -2.36 -4.15 12.20
N ASP A 84 -1.24 -3.95 11.51
CA ASP A 84 -0.62 -2.63 11.29
C ASP A 84 -0.47 -2.45 9.77
N ALA A 85 -1.62 -2.25 9.12
CA ALA A 85 -1.72 -2.16 7.66
C ALA A 85 -1.51 -0.72 7.20
N ARG A 86 -0.78 -0.55 6.09
CA ARG A 86 -0.58 0.74 5.43
C ARG A 86 -1.12 0.63 4.01
N PHE A 87 -1.93 1.60 3.63
CA PHE A 87 -2.57 1.65 2.32
C PHE A 87 -1.90 2.70 1.46
N PHE A 88 -1.62 2.31 0.22
CA PHE A 88 -0.99 3.15 -0.79
C PHE A 88 -1.92 3.31 -1.99
N ALA A 89 -1.76 4.41 -2.71
CA ALA A 89 -2.35 4.64 -4.01
C ALA A 89 -1.24 4.87 -5.04
N LEU A 90 -1.50 4.42 -6.26
CA LEU A 90 -0.71 4.70 -7.45
C LEU A 90 -1.62 4.64 -8.69
N PRO A 91 -1.33 5.38 -9.77
CA PRO A 91 -2.07 5.27 -11.02
C PRO A 91 -1.72 3.97 -11.74
N ILE A 92 -2.68 3.40 -12.47
CA ILE A 92 -2.47 2.14 -13.21
C ILE A 92 -1.33 2.26 -14.24
N ASP A 93 -1.13 3.45 -14.82
CA ASP A 93 -0.07 3.73 -15.79
C ASP A 93 1.35 3.66 -15.17
N ALA A 94 1.47 3.57 -13.84
CA ALA A 94 2.74 3.31 -13.17
C ALA A 94 3.12 1.82 -13.16
N VAL A 95 2.22 0.92 -13.53
CA VAL A 95 2.55 -0.50 -13.72
C VAL A 95 3.45 -0.63 -14.95
N THR A 96 4.65 -1.14 -14.73
CA THR A 96 5.70 -1.24 -15.76
C THR A 96 5.76 -2.60 -16.42
N ASP A 97 5.31 -3.65 -15.75
CA ASP A 97 5.31 -5.03 -16.27
C ASP A 97 4.27 -5.88 -15.54
N ARG A 98 4.01 -7.09 -16.05
CA ARG A 98 3.15 -8.09 -15.41
C ARG A 98 3.72 -9.50 -15.53
N ILE A 99 3.95 -10.13 -14.37
CA ILE A 99 4.33 -11.54 -14.27
C ILE A 99 3.06 -12.38 -14.32
N THR A 100 2.98 -13.34 -15.26
CA THR A 100 1.79 -14.20 -15.45
C THR A 100 1.88 -15.54 -14.75
N ALA A 101 3.08 -15.94 -14.28
CA ALA A 101 3.34 -17.23 -13.63
C ALA A 101 3.47 -17.07 -12.11
N VAL A 102 2.48 -16.44 -11.48
CA VAL A 102 2.43 -16.27 -10.03
C VAL A 102 1.58 -17.40 -9.46
N GLU A 103 2.15 -18.23 -8.58
CA GLU A 103 1.38 -19.26 -7.88
C GLU A 103 0.48 -18.60 -6.84
N HIS A 104 -0.83 -18.57 -7.11
CA HIS A 104 -1.80 -17.95 -6.22
C HIS A 104 -2.37 -18.98 -5.24
N HIS A 105 -2.05 -18.81 -3.96
CA HIS A 105 -2.56 -19.67 -2.89
C HIS A 105 -3.85 -19.10 -2.27
N GLU A 106 -4.00 -17.77 -2.28
CA GLU A 106 -5.10 -17.05 -1.62
C GLU A 106 -5.82 -16.03 -2.52
N PHE A 107 -5.21 -15.57 -3.61
CA PHE A 107 -5.77 -14.57 -4.53
C PHE A 107 -6.44 -15.22 -5.75
N VAL A 108 -7.75 -15.01 -5.93
CA VAL A 108 -8.51 -15.74 -6.96
C VAL A 108 -8.56 -15.00 -8.30
N ALA A 109 -8.77 -13.67 -8.28
CA ALA A 109 -8.90 -12.87 -9.49
C ALA A 109 -8.66 -11.38 -9.21
N LEU A 110 -8.11 -10.68 -10.20
CA LEU A 110 -7.97 -9.22 -10.22
C LEU A 110 -9.10 -8.63 -11.07
N ASP A 111 -9.80 -7.64 -10.51
CA ASP A 111 -10.88 -6.91 -11.18
C ASP A 111 -10.80 -5.40 -10.85
N TYR A 112 -11.23 -4.57 -11.80
CA TYR A 112 -11.23 -3.12 -11.69
C TYR A 112 -12.66 -2.60 -11.64
N ARG A 113 -13.09 -2.13 -10.48
CA ARG A 113 -14.46 -1.65 -10.23
C ARG A 113 -14.49 -0.20 -9.72
N PRO A 114 -15.57 0.56 -9.99
CA PRO A 114 -15.80 1.86 -9.37
C PRO A 114 -15.77 1.79 -7.84
N ILE A 115 -15.22 2.80 -7.18
CA ILE A 115 -15.16 2.86 -5.71
C ILE A 115 -16.56 2.79 -5.09
N SER A 116 -17.56 3.40 -5.72
CA SER A 116 -18.95 3.36 -5.27
C SER A 116 -19.48 1.93 -5.16
N GLU A 117 -19.21 1.09 -6.16
CA GLU A 117 -19.63 -0.32 -6.16
C GLU A 117 -18.88 -1.13 -5.11
N LEU A 118 -17.55 -0.94 -4.97
CA LEU A 118 -16.74 -1.61 -3.96
C LEU A 118 -17.24 -1.34 -2.53
N LEU A 119 -17.76 -0.14 -2.27
CA LEU A 119 -18.28 0.23 -0.94
C LEU A 119 -19.58 -0.50 -0.58
N GLU A 120 -20.27 -1.12 -1.53
CA GLU A 120 -21.46 -1.93 -1.29
C GLU A 120 -21.10 -3.34 -0.77
N ASP A 121 -19.87 -3.80 -1.03
CA ASP A 121 -19.39 -5.12 -0.61
C ASP A 121 -19.20 -5.25 0.91
N LYS A 122 -19.17 -6.51 1.39
CA LYS A 122 -18.79 -6.86 2.76
C LYS A 122 -17.28 -6.72 2.96
N LEU A 123 -16.83 -5.49 3.12
CA LEU A 123 -15.42 -5.15 3.37
C LEU A 123 -15.05 -5.19 4.85
N MET A 124 -13.81 -5.59 5.14
CA MET A 124 -13.22 -5.32 6.44
C MET A 124 -13.14 -3.80 6.70
N PRO A 125 -13.34 -3.33 7.96
CA PRO A 125 -13.36 -1.90 8.25
C PRO A 125 -12.12 -1.11 7.77
N PRO A 126 -10.87 -1.61 7.89
CA PRO A 126 -9.70 -0.93 7.34
C PRO A 126 -9.78 -0.71 5.83
N THR A 127 -10.20 -1.74 5.07
CA THR A 127 -10.33 -1.68 3.60
C THR A 127 -11.39 -0.67 3.18
N ARG A 128 -12.55 -0.68 3.85
CA ARG A 128 -13.62 0.31 3.61
C ARG A 128 -13.13 1.74 3.80
N LEU A 129 -12.39 2.00 4.88
CA LEU A 129 -11.86 3.34 5.17
C LEU A 129 -10.78 3.76 4.16
N ALA A 130 -9.93 2.84 3.73
CA ALA A 130 -8.93 3.11 2.68
C ALA A 130 -9.59 3.51 1.35
N LEU A 131 -10.68 2.84 0.95
CA LEU A 131 -11.44 3.21 -0.25
C LEU A 131 -12.07 4.61 -0.16
N LEU A 132 -12.61 4.98 1.01
CA LEU A 132 -13.14 6.33 1.23
C LEU A 132 -12.02 7.39 1.12
N GLN A 133 -10.84 7.10 1.67
CA GLN A 133 -9.69 7.99 1.56
C GLN A 133 -9.15 8.10 0.13
N LEU A 134 -9.19 7.00 -0.64
CA LEU A 134 -8.88 7.02 -2.06
C LEU A 134 -9.89 7.89 -2.83
N ALA A 135 -11.18 7.84 -2.49
CA ALA A 135 -12.17 8.72 -3.12
C ALA A 135 -11.90 10.20 -2.84
N ASP A 136 -11.49 10.56 -1.62
CA ASP A 136 -11.07 11.92 -1.27
C ASP A 136 -9.77 12.31 -2.00
N HIS A 137 -8.85 11.35 -2.20
CA HIS A 137 -7.58 11.55 -2.91
C HIS A 137 -7.81 11.98 -4.35
N LEU A 138 -8.65 11.24 -5.05
CA LEU A 138 -8.96 11.47 -6.46
C LEU A 138 -9.67 12.81 -6.68
N LYS A 139 -10.33 13.37 -5.66
CA LYS A 139 -10.93 14.71 -5.70
C LYS A 139 -9.95 15.84 -5.35
N GLY A 140 -8.69 15.52 -5.05
CA GLY A 140 -7.71 16.49 -4.54
C GLY A 140 -8.00 16.95 -3.11
N GLN A 141 -8.86 16.24 -2.38
CA GLN A 141 -9.33 16.59 -1.03
C GLN A 141 -8.57 15.83 0.07
N LEU A 142 -7.48 15.14 -0.28
CA LEU A 142 -6.80 14.27 0.68
C LEU A 142 -6.00 15.05 1.73
N VAL A 143 -6.43 14.88 2.97
CA VAL A 143 -5.59 14.99 4.16
C VAL A 143 -5.30 13.57 4.61
N PRO A 144 -4.05 13.08 4.61
CA PRO A 144 -3.73 11.73 5.08
C PRO A 144 -4.26 11.52 6.50
N LYS A 145 -5.10 10.51 6.72
CA LYS A 145 -5.68 10.25 8.06
C LYS A 145 -5.16 8.93 8.62
N MET A 146 -4.78 8.98 9.89
CA MET A 146 -4.47 7.79 10.66
C MET A 146 -5.78 7.19 11.19
N LEU A 147 -6.05 5.94 10.88
CA LEU A 147 -7.30 5.29 11.26
C LEU A 147 -7.08 4.54 12.58
N LYS A 148 -7.57 5.12 13.68
CA LYS A 148 -7.71 4.41 14.96
C LYS A 148 -9.14 3.87 15.07
N GLY A 149 -9.28 2.63 15.52
CA GLY A 149 -10.57 2.00 15.86
C GLY A 149 -11.38 2.80 16.90
N PRO A 150 -12.60 2.38 17.24
CA PRO A 150 -13.69 3.28 17.63
C PRO A 150 -13.44 3.93 18.99
N LYS A 151 -12.73 5.05 18.97
CA LYS A 151 -12.90 6.31 19.71
C LYS A 151 -11.76 7.25 19.28
N ASN A 152 -12.17 8.40 18.75
CA ASN A 152 -11.38 9.58 18.40
C ASN A 152 -10.67 9.54 17.03
N ILE A 153 -11.42 10.02 16.04
CA ILE A 153 -10.96 10.46 14.73
C ILE A 153 -10.47 11.91 14.90
N PHE A 154 -9.19 12.17 14.69
CA PHE A 154 -8.70 13.52 14.42
C PHE A 154 -7.92 13.49 13.10
N PRO A 155 -8.18 14.44 12.18
CA PRO A 155 -7.21 14.71 11.12
C PRO A 155 -5.94 15.25 11.78
N ILE A 156 -4.78 14.71 11.39
CA ILE A 156 -3.51 15.39 11.62
C ILE A 156 -3.32 16.24 10.37
N ASP A 157 -3.58 17.53 10.48
CA ASP A 157 -2.97 18.48 9.56
C ASP A 157 -1.46 18.49 9.86
N LEU A 158 -0.65 18.16 8.85
CA LEU A 158 0.81 18.16 8.92
C LEU A 158 1.41 19.53 8.59
#